data_AF-A0A480BTN7-F1
#
_entry.id   AF-A0A480BTN7-F1
#
_cell.length_a   1.000
_cell.length_b   1.000
_cell.length_c   1.000
_cell.angle_alpha   90.00
_cell.angle_beta   90.00
_cell.angle_gamma   90.00
#
_symmetry.space_group_name_H-M   'P 1'
#
loop_
_entity.id
_entity.type
_entity.pdbx_description
1 polymer ?
#
loop_
_entity_poly.entity_id
_entity_poly.type
_entity_poly.pdbx_seq_one_letter_code
_entity_poly.pdbx_strand_id
1 'polypeptide(L)'
;DEIPFQSFIQMDPPKHDVHRAAVQPVVAPANLAKLEPVIRERAGRILDQLPVGETFNWVDRVSIELTTQMLATLFDFPFEERSKLTFWSDATTGAPDLTGGDFITPEERNAALAECGETFTRMWYERVNGKPGNDLISMLAHSERTRNIIDSPMEYLGNILLLIVGGNDTTRNSITGGVLALNQNPGEYDKLRSDPGLIPNMVSEIIRWQTPILSMRRRAKEDTELFGKHIRKNDKVMMWYVSGNRDDEVIDDPMSFRVDRAHARHHLSFGFGIHRCMGNRLAEMQLRVAWEEIMKRFRTVEVVGEPVRVKSNIIRGYRELPVRVHPL
;
A
#
# COMPACT_ATOMS: atom_id res chain seq x y z
N ASP A 1 -15.37 -18.82 17.93
CA ASP A 1 -15.66 -18.44 16.54
C ASP A 1 -15.18 -17.03 16.29
N GLU A 2 -14.14 -16.85 15.47
CA GLU A 2 -13.72 -15.51 15.03
C GLU A 2 -14.89 -14.88 14.26
N ILE A 3 -15.44 -13.78 14.76
CA ILE A 3 -16.39 -12.97 14.00
C ILE A 3 -15.56 -12.28 12.91
N PRO A 4 -15.68 -12.68 11.62
CA PRO A 4 -14.79 -12.14 10.62
C PRO A 4 -15.18 -10.68 10.36
N PHE A 5 -14.22 -9.76 10.53
CA PHE A 5 -14.35 -8.41 9.99
C PHE A 5 -14.70 -8.50 8.50
N GLN A 6 -15.76 -7.81 8.08
CA GLN A 6 -16.14 -7.74 6.68
C GLN A 6 -15.76 -6.39 6.12
N SER A 7 -15.05 -6.38 4.99
CA SER A 7 -14.70 -5.15 4.26
C SER A 7 -15.08 -5.28 2.80
N PHE A 8 -15.19 -4.15 2.10
CA PHE A 8 -15.68 -4.16 0.72
C PHE A 8 -14.79 -4.95 -0.26
N ILE A 9 -13.51 -5.19 0.04
CA ILE A 9 -12.65 -6.06 -0.80
C ILE A 9 -13.08 -7.54 -0.77
N GLN A 10 -13.87 -7.92 0.23
CA GLN A 10 -14.41 -9.28 0.42
C GLN A 10 -15.89 -9.38 0.00
N MET A 11 -16.46 -8.31 -0.55
CA MET A 11 -17.87 -8.25 -0.95
C MET A 11 -18.01 -8.34 -2.46
N ASP A 12 -19.10 -8.95 -2.93
CA ASP A 12 -19.56 -8.83 -4.31
C ASP A 12 -20.55 -7.66 -4.46
N PRO A 13 -20.85 -7.21 -5.70
CA PRO A 13 -21.99 -6.34 -5.96
C PRO A 13 -23.32 -6.92 -5.43
N PRO A 14 -24.27 -6.06 -5.00
CA PRO A 14 -24.21 -4.59 -5.05
C PRO A 14 -23.53 -3.95 -3.82
N LYS A 15 -23.28 -4.72 -2.75
CA LYS A 15 -22.74 -4.17 -1.49
C LYS A 15 -21.34 -3.60 -1.68
N HIS A 16 -20.48 -4.28 -2.42
CA HIS A 16 -19.16 -3.75 -2.81
C HIS A 16 -19.24 -2.31 -3.36
N ASP A 17 -20.14 -2.07 -4.30
CA ASP A 17 -20.22 -0.81 -5.05
C ASP A 17 -20.69 0.34 -4.16
N VAL A 18 -21.53 0.06 -3.17
CA VAL A 18 -21.98 1.03 -2.16
C VAL A 18 -20.81 1.53 -1.33
N HIS A 19 -20.06 0.61 -0.73
CA HIS A 19 -18.99 0.97 0.19
C HIS A 19 -17.83 1.62 -0.54
N ARG A 20 -17.43 1.07 -1.68
CA ARG A 20 -16.35 1.60 -2.49
C ARG A 20 -16.64 3.02 -2.97
N ALA A 21 -17.86 3.28 -3.46
CA ALA A 21 -18.24 4.60 -3.97
C ALA A 21 -18.17 5.68 -2.88
N ALA A 22 -18.41 5.35 -1.61
CA ALA A 22 -18.35 6.31 -0.52
C ALA A 22 -16.94 6.85 -0.26
N VAL A 23 -15.91 6.00 -0.40
CA VAL A 23 -14.50 6.36 -0.09
C VAL A 23 -13.65 6.67 -1.31
N GLN A 24 -14.11 6.31 -2.51
CA GLN A 24 -13.40 6.60 -3.77
C GLN A 24 -13.09 8.09 -4.02
N PRO A 25 -13.89 9.08 -3.58
CA PRO A 25 -13.56 10.50 -3.74
C PRO A 25 -12.23 10.92 -3.10
N VAL A 26 -11.70 10.17 -2.12
CA VAL A 26 -10.39 10.46 -1.49
C VAL A 26 -9.24 10.51 -2.52
N VAL A 27 -9.37 9.73 -3.61
CA VAL A 27 -8.40 9.67 -4.71
C VAL A 27 -8.87 10.39 -5.97
N ALA A 28 -9.90 11.24 -5.87
CA ALA A 28 -10.33 12.08 -6.98
C ALA A 28 -9.22 13.06 -7.39
N PRO A 29 -9.10 13.45 -8.67
CA PRO A 29 -8.03 14.36 -9.12
C PRO A 29 -7.89 15.65 -8.31
N ALA A 30 -9.02 16.25 -7.92
CA ALA A 30 -9.04 17.47 -7.09
C ALA A 30 -8.45 17.26 -5.69
N ASN A 31 -8.63 16.07 -5.09
CA ASN A 31 -8.06 15.73 -3.79
C ASN A 31 -6.58 15.37 -3.93
N LEU A 32 -6.19 14.62 -4.96
CA LEU A 32 -4.79 14.31 -5.25
C LEU A 32 -3.96 15.60 -5.45
N ALA A 33 -4.50 16.58 -6.17
CA ALA A 33 -3.84 17.88 -6.37
C ALA A 33 -3.57 18.64 -5.05
N LYS A 34 -4.44 18.48 -4.04
CA LYS A 34 -4.23 19.06 -2.70
C LYS A 34 -3.22 18.27 -1.86
N LEU A 35 -3.14 16.95 -2.08
CA LEU A 35 -2.23 16.07 -1.35
C LEU A 35 -0.80 16.15 -1.88
N GLU A 36 -0.57 16.40 -3.17
CA GLU A 36 0.77 16.43 -3.75
C GLU A 36 1.73 17.41 -3.04
N PRO A 37 1.37 18.69 -2.77
CA PRO A 37 2.24 19.60 -2.05
C PRO A 37 2.59 19.09 -0.64
N VAL A 38 1.62 18.50 0.06
CA VAL A 38 1.80 17.95 1.41
C VAL A 38 2.75 16.75 1.40
N ILE A 39 2.58 15.84 0.44
CA ILE A 39 3.49 14.69 0.24
C ILE A 39 4.90 15.19 -0.05
N ARG A 40 5.04 16.20 -0.91
CA ARG A 40 6.35 16.73 -1.30
C ARG A 40 7.08 17.40 -0.15
N GLU A 41 6.37 18.22 0.64
CA GLU A 41 6.94 18.84 1.85
C GLU A 41 7.46 17.76 2.81
N ARG A 42 6.64 16.74 3.07
CA ARG A 42 6.98 15.65 4.00
C ARG A 42 8.13 14.79 3.50
N ALA A 43 8.08 14.37 2.24
CA ALA A 43 9.17 13.63 1.61
C ALA A 43 10.47 14.44 1.67
N GLY A 44 10.42 15.73 1.33
CA GLY A 44 11.56 16.63 1.45
C GLY A 44 12.12 16.67 2.88
N ARG A 45 11.29 16.95 3.88
CA ARG A 45 11.70 17.02 5.30
C ARG A 45 12.29 15.70 5.80
N ILE A 46 11.67 14.56 5.46
CA ILE A 46 12.18 13.24 5.83
C ILE A 46 13.58 13.02 5.25
N LEU A 47 13.76 13.31 3.96
CA LEU A 47 15.04 13.12 3.27
C LEU A 47 16.11 14.11 3.77
N ASP A 48 15.74 15.35 4.10
CA ASP A 48 16.66 16.37 4.65
C ASP A 48 17.18 16.01 6.06
N GLN A 49 16.50 15.11 6.77
CA GLN A 49 16.87 14.65 8.13
C GLN A 49 17.66 13.33 8.14
N LEU A 50 17.98 12.76 6.96
CA LEU A 50 18.71 11.51 6.88
C LEU A 50 20.21 11.70 7.19
N PRO A 51 20.84 10.76 7.89
CA PRO A 51 22.27 10.85 8.17
C PRO A 51 23.07 10.53 6.89
N VAL A 52 23.80 11.53 6.40
CA VAL A 52 24.58 11.42 5.15
C VAL A 52 25.89 10.69 5.41
N GLY A 53 26.21 9.70 4.58
CA GLY A 53 27.42 8.89 4.74
C GLY A 53 27.37 7.80 5.81
N GLU A 54 26.31 7.76 6.63
CA GLU A 54 26.10 6.75 7.67
C GLU A 54 25.10 5.67 7.24
N THR A 55 25.22 4.49 7.82
CA THR A 55 24.28 3.38 7.56
C THR A 55 23.03 3.54 8.41
N PHE A 56 21.85 3.44 7.79
CA PHE A 56 20.56 3.40 8.50
C PHE A 56 19.55 2.48 7.81
N ASN A 57 18.44 2.17 8.48
CA ASN A 57 17.35 1.39 7.88
C ASN A 57 16.42 2.28 7.05
N TRP A 58 16.42 2.09 5.73
CA TRP A 58 15.54 2.82 4.80
C TRP A 58 14.06 2.54 5.01
N VAL A 59 13.72 1.31 5.42
CA VAL A 59 12.32 0.92 5.67
C VAL A 59 11.75 1.80 6.76
N ASP A 60 12.43 1.88 7.92
CA ASP A 60 12.01 2.68 9.07
C ASP A 60 12.00 4.18 8.77
N ARG A 61 13.17 4.73 8.38
CA ARG A 61 13.38 6.19 8.32
C ARG A 61 12.70 6.88 7.15
N VAL A 62 12.32 6.14 6.09
CA VAL A 62 11.72 6.72 4.88
C VAL A 62 10.40 6.06 4.53
N SER A 63 10.40 4.73 4.39
CA SER A 63 9.24 4.03 3.81
C SER A 63 8.07 4.01 4.79
N ILE A 64 8.30 3.67 6.06
CA ILE A 64 7.32 3.70 7.14
C ILE A 64 6.94 5.15 7.45
N GLU A 65 7.91 6.04 7.64
CA GLU A 65 7.62 7.41 8.05
C GLU A 65 6.73 8.15 7.03
N LEU A 66 7.08 8.10 5.74
CA LEU A 66 6.28 8.78 4.70
C LEU A 66 4.87 8.21 4.60
N THR A 67 4.73 6.88 4.59
CA THR A 67 3.41 6.23 4.45
C THR A 67 2.54 6.42 5.70
N THR A 68 3.12 6.41 6.89
CA THR A 68 2.41 6.66 8.15
C THR A 68 1.88 8.08 8.21
N GLN A 69 2.69 9.09 7.82
CA GLN A 69 2.22 10.47 7.73
C GLN A 69 1.07 10.61 6.72
N MET A 70 1.12 9.87 5.62
CA MET A 70 0.04 9.88 4.62
C MET A 70 -1.25 9.24 5.11
N LEU A 71 -1.19 8.10 5.81
CA LEU A 71 -2.38 7.54 6.48
C LEU A 71 -2.99 8.54 7.46
N ALA A 72 -2.16 9.20 8.27
CA ALA A 72 -2.64 10.19 9.23
C ALA A 72 -3.41 11.31 8.52
N THR A 73 -2.95 11.78 7.36
CA THR A 73 -3.68 12.75 6.55
C THR A 73 -4.96 12.21 5.96
N LEU A 74 -4.97 10.98 5.45
CA LEU A 74 -6.17 10.39 4.85
C LEU A 74 -7.30 10.17 5.84
N PHE A 75 -6.98 9.95 7.12
CA PHE A 75 -7.95 9.79 8.20
C PHE A 75 -8.16 11.06 9.03
N ASP A 76 -7.41 12.13 8.75
CA ASP A 76 -7.28 13.29 9.63
C ASP A 76 -7.08 12.85 11.09
N PHE A 77 -6.13 11.91 11.27
CA PHE A 77 -5.76 11.29 12.52
C PHE A 77 -4.77 12.17 13.30
N PRO A 78 -4.84 12.23 14.64
CA PRO A 78 -3.89 12.98 15.45
C PRO A 78 -2.44 12.66 15.08
N PHE A 79 -1.72 13.66 14.57
CA PHE A 79 -0.41 13.44 13.93
C PHE A 79 0.64 12.86 14.88
N GLU A 80 0.59 13.22 16.16
CA GLU A 80 1.50 12.70 17.19
C GLU A 80 1.23 11.23 17.53
N GLU A 81 0.02 10.74 17.29
CA GLU A 81 -0.36 9.34 17.54
C GLU A 81 -0.27 8.46 16.28
N ARG A 82 0.21 9.01 15.15
CA ARG A 82 0.19 8.34 13.83
C ARG A 82 0.83 6.95 13.80
N SER A 83 1.78 6.66 14.68
CA SER A 83 2.43 5.34 14.80
C SER A 83 1.42 4.23 15.12
N LYS A 84 0.31 4.55 15.79
CA LYS A 84 -0.80 3.61 16.03
C LYS A 84 -1.39 3.03 14.74
N LEU A 85 -1.49 3.84 13.68
CA LEU A 85 -2.01 3.39 12.39
C LEU A 85 -1.13 2.30 11.78
N THR A 86 0.19 2.46 11.86
CA THR A 86 1.14 1.43 11.40
C THR A 86 1.07 0.19 12.27
N PHE A 87 1.01 0.35 13.59
CA PHE A 87 0.86 -0.78 14.51
C PHE A 87 -0.43 -1.58 14.23
N TRP A 88 -1.58 -0.93 14.03
CA TRP A 88 -2.82 -1.60 13.67
C TRP A 88 -2.76 -2.27 12.29
N SER A 89 -2.04 -1.69 11.33
CA SER A 89 -1.74 -2.32 10.03
C SER A 89 -1.01 -3.65 10.22
N ASP A 90 0.10 -3.60 10.96
CA ASP A 90 0.97 -4.75 11.20
C ASP A 90 0.26 -5.81 12.06
N ALA A 91 -0.58 -5.42 13.04
CA ALA A 91 -1.40 -6.33 13.83
C ALA A 91 -2.50 -7.03 12.98
N THR A 92 -3.01 -6.35 11.94
CA THR A 92 -4.00 -6.93 11.03
C THR A 92 -3.39 -8.00 10.12
N THR A 93 -2.19 -7.73 9.59
CA THR A 93 -1.50 -8.61 8.63
C THR A 93 -0.55 -9.62 9.29
N GLY A 94 -0.19 -9.38 10.55
CA GLY A 94 0.79 -10.13 11.35
C GLY A 94 0.26 -11.38 12.06
N ALA A 95 -0.98 -11.81 11.78
CA ALA A 95 -1.54 -13.00 12.42
C ALA A 95 -0.59 -14.22 12.25
N PRO A 96 -0.39 -15.04 13.29
CA PRO A 96 0.54 -16.17 13.23
C PRO A 96 0.29 -17.11 12.04
N ASP A 97 -0.99 -17.35 11.70
CA ASP A 97 -1.39 -18.18 10.56
C ASP A 97 -1.03 -17.59 9.19
N LEU A 98 -0.81 -16.27 9.09
CA LEU A 98 -0.48 -15.56 7.86
C LEU A 98 1.03 -15.34 7.69
N THR A 99 1.76 -15.21 8.80
CA THR A 99 3.17 -14.83 8.78
C THR A 99 4.12 -15.91 9.29
N GLY A 100 3.61 -16.97 9.92
CA GLY A 100 4.41 -18.05 10.50
C GLY A 100 5.43 -17.56 11.53
N GLY A 101 5.13 -16.45 12.22
CA GLY A 101 6.05 -15.80 13.16
C GLY A 101 5.37 -15.23 14.40
N ASP A 102 6.21 -14.88 15.38
CA ASP A 102 5.84 -14.44 16.72
C ASP A 102 5.72 -12.91 16.85
N PHE A 103 5.25 -12.21 15.80
CA PHE A 103 5.19 -10.74 15.82
C PHE A 103 4.27 -10.21 16.92
N ILE A 104 3.11 -10.85 17.09
CA ILE A 104 2.07 -10.44 18.03
C ILE A 104 1.30 -11.67 18.51
N THR A 105 1.00 -11.73 19.80
CA THR A 105 0.12 -12.79 20.33
C THR A 105 -1.34 -12.57 19.89
N PRO A 106 -2.17 -13.61 19.83
CA PRO A 106 -3.61 -13.45 19.56
C PRO A 106 -4.29 -12.46 20.50
N GLU A 107 -3.92 -12.45 21.77
CA GLU A 107 -4.46 -11.55 22.79
C GLU A 107 -4.07 -10.09 22.54
N GLU A 108 -2.79 -9.81 22.31
CA GLU A 108 -2.29 -8.47 21.96
C GLU A 108 -2.92 -7.98 20.65
N ARG A 109 -3.09 -8.85 19.67
CA ARG A 109 -3.75 -8.52 18.41
C ARG A 109 -5.20 -8.11 18.65
N ASN A 110 -5.95 -8.89 19.44
CA ASN A 110 -7.34 -8.56 19.74
C ASN A 110 -7.46 -7.24 20.52
N ALA A 111 -6.56 -6.98 21.47
CA ALA A 111 -6.50 -5.71 22.18
C ALA A 111 -6.20 -4.53 21.23
N ALA A 112 -5.23 -4.67 20.33
CA ALA A 112 -4.89 -3.65 19.34
C ALA A 112 -6.06 -3.33 18.40
N LEU A 113 -6.77 -4.36 17.92
CA LEU A 113 -7.93 -4.17 17.04
C LEU A 113 -9.14 -3.58 17.78
N ALA A 114 -9.31 -3.90 19.07
CA ALA A 114 -10.31 -3.28 19.92
C ALA A 114 -10.02 -1.78 20.13
N GLU A 115 -8.77 -1.41 20.48
CA GLU A 115 -8.34 -0.01 20.60
C GLU A 115 -8.55 0.76 19.29
N CYS A 116 -8.23 0.14 18.14
CA CYS A 116 -8.50 0.70 16.82
C CYS A 116 -10.00 0.97 16.63
N GLY A 117 -10.85 -0.01 16.95
CA GLY A 117 -12.32 0.12 16.87
C GLY A 117 -12.85 1.27 17.72
N GLU A 118 -12.43 1.34 18.99
CA GLU A 118 -12.83 2.41 19.91
C GLU A 118 -12.38 3.78 19.41
N THR A 119 -11.13 3.90 18.97
CA THR A 119 -10.56 5.16 18.47
C THR A 119 -11.31 5.67 17.25
N PHE A 120 -11.52 4.83 16.25
CA PHE A 120 -12.20 5.22 15.02
C PHE A 120 -13.72 5.42 15.22
N THR A 121 -14.32 4.78 16.22
CA THR A 121 -15.72 5.04 16.61
C THR A 121 -15.84 6.41 17.28
N ARG A 122 -14.91 6.78 18.15
CA ARG A 122 -14.87 8.14 18.71
C ARG A 122 -14.71 9.20 17.62
N MET A 123 -13.74 9.00 16.72
CA MET A 123 -13.52 9.92 15.59
C MET A 123 -14.76 10.02 14.70
N TRP A 124 -15.49 8.93 14.47
CA TRP A 124 -16.75 8.95 13.73
C TRP A 124 -17.74 9.95 14.33
N TYR A 125 -18.01 9.86 15.63
CA TYR A 125 -18.95 10.76 16.30
C TYR A 125 -18.47 12.21 16.33
N GLU A 126 -17.16 12.46 16.34
CA GLU A 126 -16.59 13.80 16.16
C GLU A 126 -16.88 14.34 14.75
N ARG A 127 -16.75 13.50 13.71
CA ARG A 127 -17.00 13.92 12.31
C ARG A 127 -18.48 14.12 12.00
N VAL A 128 -19.37 13.26 12.48
CA VAL A 128 -20.82 13.36 12.22
C VAL A 128 -21.40 14.68 12.72
N ASN A 129 -20.87 15.22 13.82
CA ASN A 129 -21.31 16.49 14.40
C ASN A 129 -20.57 17.70 13.82
N GLY A 130 -19.59 17.48 12.93
CA GLY A 130 -18.72 18.50 12.36
C GLY A 130 -19.08 18.91 10.93
N LYS A 131 -18.21 19.72 10.31
CA LYS A 131 -18.30 20.00 8.87
C LYS A 131 -17.70 18.83 8.08
N PRO A 132 -18.28 18.44 6.93
CA PRO A 132 -17.70 17.42 6.07
C PRO A 132 -16.25 17.74 5.69
N GLY A 133 -15.33 16.86 6.10
CA GLY A 133 -13.91 16.90 5.70
C GLY A 133 -13.63 16.14 4.41
N ASN A 134 -12.37 16.21 3.95
CA ASN A 134 -11.88 15.39 2.82
C ASN A 134 -11.22 14.09 3.29
N ASP A 135 -11.31 13.75 4.58
CA ASP A 135 -10.80 12.51 5.15
C ASP A 135 -11.80 11.36 5.01
N LEU A 136 -11.28 10.14 5.09
CA LEU A 136 -12.03 8.90 4.88
C LEU A 136 -13.18 8.73 5.88
N ILE A 137 -13.00 9.18 7.13
CA ILE A 137 -14.03 9.06 8.18
C ILE A 137 -15.18 10.02 7.86
N SER A 138 -14.87 11.27 7.55
CA SER A 138 -15.86 12.27 7.12
C SER A 138 -16.65 11.80 5.90
N MET A 139 -15.98 11.21 4.90
CA MET A 139 -16.64 10.69 3.69
C MET A 139 -17.63 9.57 4.01
N LEU A 140 -17.24 8.62 4.87
CA LEU A 140 -18.12 7.54 5.30
C LEU A 140 -19.30 8.06 6.14
N ALA A 141 -19.04 9.00 7.04
CA ALA A 141 -20.01 9.58 7.99
C ALA A 141 -21.11 10.40 7.31
N HIS A 142 -20.78 11.16 6.26
CA HIS A 142 -21.73 12.06 5.59
C HIS A 142 -22.34 11.49 4.31
N SER A 143 -21.84 10.36 3.81
CA SER A 143 -22.43 9.67 2.67
C SER A 143 -23.76 9.04 3.07
N GLU A 144 -24.85 9.39 2.37
CA GLU A 144 -26.18 8.80 2.58
C GLU A 144 -26.17 7.27 2.51
N ARG A 145 -25.25 6.70 1.71
CA ARG A 145 -25.13 5.26 1.48
C ARG A 145 -24.39 4.52 2.59
N THR A 146 -23.62 5.22 3.42
CA THR A 146 -22.75 4.60 4.44
C THR A 146 -22.89 5.21 5.83
N ARG A 147 -23.67 6.26 6.04
CA ARG A 147 -23.86 6.89 7.36
C ARG A 147 -24.40 5.97 8.45
N ASN A 148 -25.04 4.86 8.07
CA ASN A 148 -25.53 3.84 9.01
C ASN A 148 -24.53 2.67 9.20
N ILE A 149 -23.35 2.71 8.57
CA ILE A 149 -22.34 1.64 8.71
C ILE A 149 -21.87 1.51 10.17
N ILE A 150 -21.96 2.58 10.95
CA ILE A 150 -21.61 2.60 12.37
C ILE A 150 -22.52 1.66 13.20
N ASP A 151 -23.73 1.39 12.73
CA ASP A 151 -24.67 0.42 13.34
C ASP A 151 -24.21 -1.04 13.12
N SER A 152 -23.20 -1.25 12.27
CA SER A 152 -22.54 -2.53 12.02
C SER A 152 -21.03 -2.41 12.35
N PRO A 153 -20.63 -2.42 13.64
CA PRO A 153 -19.26 -2.10 14.07
C PRO A 153 -18.17 -2.94 13.41
N MET A 154 -18.44 -4.24 13.17
CA MET A 154 -17.49 -5.15 12.51
C MET A 154 -17.26 -4.81 11.03
N GLU A 155 -18.25 -4.24 10.37
CA GLU A 155 -18.18 -3.81 8.98
C GLU A 155 -17.51 -2.45 8.83
N TYR A 156 -17.82 -1.53 9.75
CA TYR A 156 -17.11 -0.26 9.86
C TYR A 156 -15.63 -0.48 10.12
N LEU A 157 -15.29 -1.24 11.17
CA LEU A 157 -13.90 -1.55 11.52
C LEU A 157 -13.21 -2.34 10.39
N GLY A 158 -13.88 -3.30 9.75
CA GLY A 158 -13.33 -4.01 8.59
C GLY A 158 -12.92 -3.06 7.46
N ASN A 159 -13.75 -2.05 7.14
CA ASN A 159 -13.41 -1.04 6.14
C ASN A 159 -12.26 -0.11 6.58
N ILE A 160 -12.21 0.29 7.86
CA ILE A 160 -11.10 1.06 8.41
C ILE A 160 -9.78 0.28 8.29
N LEU A 161 -9.77 -0.98 8.72
CA LEU A 161 -8.58 -1.84 8.63
C LEU A 161 -8.15 -2.07 7.18
N LEU A 162 -9.11 -2.28 6.26
CA LEU A 162 -8.82 -2.38 4.82
C LEU A 162 -8.13 -1.11 4.29
N LEU A 163 -8.57 0.07 4.72
CA LEU A 163 -8.02 1.35 4.28
C LEU A 163 -6.64 1.62 4.90
N ILE A 164 -6.43 1.25 6.17
CA ILE A 164 -5.13 1.31 6.84
C ILE A 164 -4.13 0.40 6.12
N VAL A 165 -4.42 -0.90 6.02
CA VAL A 165 -3.52 -1.89 5.40
C VAL A 165 -3.29 -1.58 3.92
N GLY A 166 -4.36 -1.28 3.19
CA GLY A 166 -4.30 -0.99 1.76
C GLY A 166 -3.53 0.30 1.43
N GLY A 167 -3.61 1.32 2.30
CA GLY A 167 -2.92 2.59 2.13
C GLY A 167 -1.46 2.60 2.56
N ASN A 168 -1.04 1.62 3.37
CA ASN A 168 0.27 1.58 4.03
C ASN A 168 1.25 0.63 3.35
N ASP A 169 1.06 -0.68 3.56
CA ASP A 169 2.07 -1.72 3.32
C ASP A 169 2.49 -1.79 1.86
N THR A 170 1.54 -1.62 0.94
CA THR A 170 1.80 -1.71 -0.51
C THR A 170 2.68 -0.57 -1.01
N THR A 171 2.44 0.66 -0.54
CA THR A 171 3.24 1.84 -0.89
C THR A 171 4.61 1.76 -0.22
N ARG A 172 4.66 1.39 1.08
CA ARG A 172 5.88 1.22 1.86
C ARG A 172 6.87 0.30 1.15
N ASN A 173 6.40 -0.90 0.77
CA ASN A 173 7.24 -1.89 0.12
C ASN A 173 7.64 -1.50 -1.31
N SER A 174 6.86 -0.65 -1.98
CA SER A 174 7.22 -0.11 -3.30
C SER A 174 8.34 0.95 -3.18
N ILE A 175 8.31 1.79 -2.14
CA ILE A 175 9.37 2.79 -1.88
C ILE A 175 10.70 2.06 -1.61
N THR A 176 10.70 1.08 -0.72
CA THR A 176 11.88 0.25 -0.45
C THR A 176 12.31 -0.55 -1.68
N GLY A 177 11.35 -1.16 -2.39
CA GLY A 177 11.60 -1.98 -3.58
C GLY A 177 12.29 -1.22 -4.70
N GLY A 178 11.96 0.07 -4.90
CA GLY A 178 12.62 0.90 -5.90
C GLY A 178 14.11 1.13 -5.60
N VAL A 179 14.47 1.35 -4.33
CA VAL A 179 15.88 1.52 -3.93
C VAL A 179 16.65 0.24 -4.20
N LEU A 180 16.11 -0.91 -3.79
CA LEU A 180 16.74 -2.19 -4.04
C LEU A 180 16.88 -2.47 -5.54
N ALA A 181 15.82 -2.22 -6.32
CA ALA A 181 15.81 -2.47 -7.77
C ALA A 181 16.89 -1.67 -8.49
N LEU A 182 17.06 -0.38 -8.18
CA LEU A 182 18.09 0.44 -8.81
C LEU A 182 19.52 0.06 -8.37
N ASN A 183 19.71 -0.38 -7.12
CA ASN A 183 21.01 -0.90 -6.68
C ASN A 183 21.39 -2.22 -7.38
N GLN A 184 20.40 -3.06 -7.69
CA GLN A 184 20.60 -4.29 -8.46
C GLN A 184 20.77 -4.04 -9.96
N ASN A 185 20.48 -2.82 -10.44
CA ASN A 185 20.50 -2.44 -11.85
C ASN A 185 21.16 -1.04 -12.02
N PRO A 186 22.47 -0.90 -11.73
CA PRO A 186 23.13 0.41 -11.68
C PRO A 186 23.05 1.18 -13.00
N GLY A 187 23.06 0.51 -14.16
CA GLY A 187 22.88 1.18 -15.45
C GLY A 187 21.51 1.86 -15.60
N GLU A 188 20.46 1.33 -14.96
CA GLU A 188 19.15 1.98 -14.93
C GLU A 188 19.12 3.17 -13.96
N TYR A 189 19.93 3.14 -12.90
CA TYR A 189 20.19 4.30 -12.05
C TYR A 189 20.83 5.42 -12.86
N ASP A 190 21.88 5.13 -13.62
CA ASP A 190 22.57 6.12 -14.44
C ASP A 190 21.65 6.75 -15.50
N LYS A 191 20.80 5.95 -16.15
CA LYS A 191 19.76 6.43 -17.06
C LYS A 191 18.81 7.40 -16.37
N LEU A 192 18.24 6.99 -15.22
CA LEU A 192 17.34 7.83 -14.43
C LEU A 192 17.99 9.14 -13.99
N ARG A 193 19.27 9.08 -13.59
CA ARG A 193 20.01 10.26 -13.14
C ARG A 193 20.27 11.25 -14.27
N SER A 194 20.48 10.72 -15.47
CA SER A 194 20.67 11.49 -16.71
C SER A 194 19.35 12.09 -17.22
N ASP A 195 18.23 11.41 -17.03
CA ASP A 195 16.89 11.88 -17.38
C ASP A 195 15.85 11.57 -16.28
N PRO A 196 15.69 12.49 -15.30
CA PRO A 196 14.63 12.39 -14.28
C PRO A 196 13.20 12.41 -14.85
N GLY A 197 13.02 12.76 -16.14
CA GLY A 197 11.75 12.64 -16.84
C GLY A 197 11.23 11.20 -16.93
N LEU A 198 12.09 10.20 -16.69
CA LEU A 198 11.73 8.78 -16.65
C LEU A 198 11.01 8.35 -15.37
N ILE A 199 11.00 9.17 -14.30
CA ILE A 199 10.40 8.80 -13.00
C ILE A 199 8.95 8.31 -13.13
N PRO A 200 8.03 8.95 -13.87
CA PRO A 200 6.66 8.47 -13.98
C PRO A 200 6.55 7.05 -14.59
N ASN A 201 7.41 6.70 -15.54
CA ASN A 201 7.45 5.36 -16.13
C ASN A 201 8.08 4.36 -15.15
N MET A 202 9.22 4.73 -14.55
CA MET A 202 9.90 3.95 -13.52
C MET A 202 8.97 3.59 -12.37
N VAL A 203 8.11 4.48 -11.90
CA VAL A 203 7.17 4.19 -10.80
C VAL A 203 6.30 2.98 -11.12
N SER A 204 5.80 2.88 -12.35
CA SER A 204 4.99 1.73 -12.79
C SER A 204 5.85 0.46 -12.85
N GLU A 205 7.11 0.59 -13.30
CA GLU A 205 8.06 -0.52 -13.30
C GLU A 205 8.41 -1.00 -11.88
N ILE A 206 8.60 -0.09 -10.92
CA ILE A 206 8.83 -0.42 -9.50
C ILE A 206 7.66 -1.23 -8.97
N ILE A 207 6.43 -0.81 -9.26
CA ILE A 207 5.22 -1.49 -8.80
C ILE A 207 5.10 -2.90 -9.42
N ARG A 208 5.42 -3.06 -10.71
CA ARG A 208 5.49 -4.38 -11.37
C ARG A 208 6.60 -5.24 -10.77
N TRP A 209 7.81 -4.70 -10.68
CA TRP A 209 8.99 -5.44 -10.25
C TRP A 209 8.87 -5.87 -8.78
N GLN A 210 8.41 -4.97 -7.90
CA GLN A 210 8.18 -5.27 -6.49
C GLN A 210 6.99 -6.23 -6.31
N THR A 211 5.90 -6.06 -7.05
CA THR A 211 4.63 -6.77 -6.83
C THR A 211 4.27 -6.86 -5.34
N PRO A 212 3.91 -5.75 -4.68
CA PRO A 212 3.79 -5.70 -3.21
C PRO A 212 2.79 -6.71 -2.62
N ILE A 213 1.75 -7.06 -3.39
CA ILE A 213 0.82 -8.14 -3.09
C ILE A 213 1.09 -9.30 -4.05
N LEU A 214 1.52 -10.43 -3.49
CA LEU A 214 1.90 -11.64 -4.23
C LEU A 214 0.71 -12.27 -4.96
N SER A 215 -0.43 -12.33 -4.28
CA SER A 215 -1.64 -12.96 -4.80
C SER A 215 -2.91 -12.42 -4.18
N MET A 216 -4.03 -12.65 -4.87
CA MET A 216 -5.38 -12.50 -4.35
C MET A 216 -6.19 -13.76 -4.62
N ARG A 217 -7.11 -14.07 -3.72
CA ARG A 217 -7.88 -15.32 -3.75
C ARG A 217 -9.33 -15.06 -4.14
N ARG A 218 -9.92 -16.02 -4.85
CA ARG A 218 -11.36 -16.08 -5.21
C ARG A 218 -11.94 -17.43 -4.79
N ARG A 219 -13.27 -17.51 -4.75
CA ARG A 219 -14.00 -18.76 -4.53
C ARG A 219 -14.93 -18.98 -5.71
N ALA A 220 -14.83 -20.13 -6.36
CA ALA A 220 -15.73 -20.49 -7.46
C ALA A 220 -17.16 -20.64 -6.93
N LYS A 221 -18.15 -20.01 -7.57
CA LYS A 221 -19.58 -20.10 -7.16
C LYS A 221 -20.31 -21.28 -7.78
N GLU A 222 -19.75 -21.83 -8.85
CA GLU A 222 -20.26 -22.98 -9.61
C GLU A 222 -19.09 -23.74 -10.22
N ASP A 223 -19.35 -24.96 -10.69
CA ASP A 223 -18.39 -25.73 -11.48
C ASP A 223 -18.12 -25.00 -12.80
N THR A 224 -16.86 -24.88 -13.18
CA THR A 224 -16.45 -24.19 -14.41
C THR A 224 -15.17 -24.80 -14.99
N GLU A 225 -14.74 -24.33 -16.16
CA GLU A 225 -13.52 -24.74 -16.82
C GLU A 225 -12.66 -23.53 -17.17
N LEU A 226 -11.36 -23.61 -16.90
CA LEU A 226 -10.38 -22.58 -17.23
C LEU A 226 -9.14 -23.25 -17.83
N PHE A 227 -8.79 -22.88 -19.07
CA PHE A 227 -7.64 -23.45 -19.81
C PHE A 227 -7.61 -24.99 -19.80
N GLY A 228 -8.73 -25.65 -20.05
CA GLY A 228 -8.81 -27.12 -20.07
C GLY A 228 -8.83 -27.79 -18.69
N LYS A 229 -8.92 -27.02 -17.60
CA LYS A 229 -8.95 -27.54 -16.21
C LYS A 229 -10.30 -27.27 -15.57
N HIS A 230 -10.89 -28.31 -14.99
CA HIS A 230 -12.12 -28.18 -14.20
C HIS A 230 -11.83 -27.55 -12.83
N ILE A 231 -12.58 -26.50 -12.50
CA ILE A 231 -12.62 -25.86 -11.18
C ILE A 231 -14.00 -26.18 -10.60
N ARG A 232 -14.04 -26.80 -9.41
CA ARG A 232 -15.30 -27.16 -8.76
C ARG A 232 -15.88 -25.98 -7.99
N LYS A 233 -17.19 -25.99 -7.83
CA LYS A 233 -17.89 -25.09 -6.92
C LYS A 233 -17.22 -25.13 -5.54
N ASN A 234 -17.01 -23.94 -4.97
CA ASN A 234 -16.33 -23.66 -3.71
C ASN A 234 -14.81 -23.79 -3.69
N ASP A 235 -14.16 -24.21 -4.79
CA ASP A 235 -12.70 -24.23 -4.87
C ASP A 235 -12.13 -22.83 -4.63
N LYS A 236 -11.00 -22.78 -3.91
CA LYS A 236 -10.21 -21.57 -3.74
C LYS A 236 -9.30 -21.41 -4.95
N VAL A 237 -9.45 -20.31 -5.68
CA VAL A 237 -8.62 -20.00 -6.84
C VAL A 237 -7.67 -18.86 -6.47
N MET A 238 -6.36 -19.12 -6.59
CA MET A 238 -5.30 -18.15 -6.28
C MET A 238 -4.80 -17.49 -7.56
N MET A 239 -4.87 -16.16 -7.63
CA MET A 239 -4.28 -15.37 -8.71
C MET A 239 -2.91 -14.89 -8.27
N TRP A 240 -1.84 -15.56 -8.71
CA TRP A 240 -0.46 -15.21 -8.39
C TRP A 240 0.04 -14.06 -9.26
N TYR A 241 -0.26 -12.82 -8.85
CA TYR A 241 0.20 -11.61 -9.54
C TYR A 241 1.71 -11.56 -9.69
N VAL A 242 2.46 -12.06 -8.70
CA VAL A 242 3.93 -12.16 -8.78
C VAL A 242 4.40 -13.02 -9.95
N SER A 243 3.66 -14.10 -10.26
CA SER A 243 3.95 -14.97 -11.40
C SER A 243 3.58 -14.28 -12.71
N GLY A 244 2.37 -13.72 -12.81
CA GLY A 244 1.93 -13.06 -14.05
C GLY A 244 2.70 -11.77 -14.36
N ASN A 245 3.24 -11.07 -13.35
CA ASN A 245 4.19 -9.97 -13.57
C ASN A 245 5.58 -10.44 -14.05
N ARG A 246 5.77 -11.76 -14.20
CA ARG A 246 6.95 -12.44 -14.74
C ARG A 246 6.64 -13.29 -15.98
N ASP A 247 5.46 -13.15 -16.54
CA ASP A 247 5.02 -13.84 -17.75
C ASP A 247 5.66 -13.21 -18.99
N ASP A 248 6.54 -13.96 -19.65
CA ASP A 248 7.29 -13.53 -20.84
C ASP A 248 6.49 -13.66 -22.14
N GLU A 249 5.30 -14.27 -22.13
CA GLU A 249 4.35 -14.20 -23.25
C GLU A 249 3.74 -12.80 -23.38
N VAL A 250 3.72 -12.01 -22.29
CA VAL A 250 3.09 -10.68 -22.23
C VAL A 250 4.09 -9.56 -21.96
N ILE A 251 5.09 -9.79 -21.12
CA ILE A 251 6.06 -8.78 -20.69
C ILE A 251 7.45 -9.21 -21.14
N ASP A 252 8.00 -8.52 -22.14
CA ASP A 252 9.35 -8.75 -22.65
C ASP A 252 10.41 -8.65 -21.54
N ASP A 253 11.35 -9.60 -21.47
CA ASP A 253 12.39 -9.68 -20.43
C ASP A 253 11.88 -9.28 -19.03
N PRO A 254 10.96 -10.07 -18.44
CA PRO A 254 10.18 -9.59 -17.30
C PRO A 254 10.96 -9.68 -15.98
N MET A 255 12.11 -10.36 -15.96
CA MET A 255 12.99 -10.43 -14.79
C MET A 255 13.81 -9.15 -14.62
N SER A 256 14.19 -8.50 -15.72
CA SER A 256 14.92 -7.23 -15.69
C SER A 256 14.06 -6.08 -15.19
N PHE A 257 14.68 -5.20 -14.42
CA PHE A 257 14.12 -3.91 -14.06
C PHE A 257 14.56 -2.88 -15.10
N ARG A 258 13.63 -2.13 -15.68
CA ARG A 258 13.92 -1.13 -16.72
C ARG A 258 13.13 0.17 -16.50
N VAL A 259 13.81 1.27 -16.20
CA VAL A 259 13.15 2.56 -15.90
C VAL A 259 12.42 3.12 -17.13
N ASP A 260 12.86 2.72 -18.32
CA ASP A 260 12.35 3.10 -19.64
C ASP A 260 11.45 2.01 -20.27
N ARG A 261 11.01 1.00 -19.51
CA ARG A 261 10.18 -0.10 -20.03
C ARG A 261 8.97 0.43 -20.79
N ALA A 262 8.82 0.02 -22.05
CA ALA A 262 7.65 0.30 -22.84
C ALA A 262 6.39 -0.28 -22.17
N HIS A 263 5.30 0.49 -22.12
CA HIS A 263 4.05 0.10 -21.49
C HIS A 263 4.20 -0.37 -20.02
N ALA A 264 5.09 0.26 -19.23
CA ALA A 264 5.35 -0.12 -17.83
C ALA A 264 4.08 -0.22 -16.94
N ARG A 265 2.97 0.44 -17.31
CA ARG A 265 1.68 0.34 -16.61
C ARG A 265 0.92 -0.97 -16.86
N HIS A 266 1.35 -1.79 -17.82
CA HIS A 266 0.75 -3.07 -18.18
C HIS A 266 1.25 -4.17 -17.23
N HIS A 267 0.71 -4.18 -16.01
CA HIS A 267 1.09 -5.14 -14.96
C HIS A 267 -0.10 -5.51 -14.06
N LEU A 268 0.02 -6.57 -13.28
CA LEU A 268 -1.03 -7.13 -12.42
C LEU A 268 -1.03 -6.59 -10.97
N SER A 269 -0.04 -5.80 -10.55
CA SER A 269 0.13 -5.44 -9.13
C SER A 269 -1.05 -4.67 -8.50
N PHE A 270 -1.89 -4.01 -9.30
CA PHE A 270 -3.12 -3.36 -8.84
C PHE A 270 -4.39 -4.20 -9.04
N GLY A 271 -4.24 -5.42 -9.55
CA GLY A 271 -5.35 -6.27 -9.99
C GLY A 271 -6.14 -5.67 -11.17
N PHE A 272 -7.20 -6.36 -11.55
CA PHE A 272 -8.12 -5.97 -12.61
C PHE A 272 -9.58 -6.21 -12.19
N GLY A 273 -10.52 -5.62 -12.94
CA GLY A 273 -11.96 -5.72 -12.68
C GLY A 273 -12.43 -4.78 -11.55
N ILE A 274 -13.59 -5.10 -10.98
CA ILE A 274 -14.30 -4.23 -10.02
C ILE A 274 -13.50 -3.96 -8.73
N HIS A 275 -12.60 -4.86 -8.35
CA HIS A 275 -11.72 -4.71 -7.19
C HIS A 275 -10.34 -4.13 -7.52
N ARG A 276 -10.09 -3.67 -8.75
CA ARG A 276 -8.84 -2.98 -9.10
C ARG A 276 -8.53 -1.91 -8.06
N CYS A 277 -7.26 -1.80 -7.65
CA CYS A 277 -6.85 -0.95 -6.53
C CYS A 277 -7.43 0.46 -6.65
N MET A 278 -8.18 0.87 -5.62
CA MET A 278 -8.75 2.21 -5.51
C MET A 278 -7.65 3.25 -5.31
N GLY A 279 -6.64 2.91 -4.51
CA GLY A 279 -5.53 3.79 -4.12
C GLY A 279 -4.44 3.99 -5.18
N ASN A 280 -4.55 3.41 -6.37
CA ASN A 280 -3.41 3.27 -7.30
C ASN A 280 -2.77 4.62 -7.68
N ARG A 281 -3.59 5.65 -7.95
CA ARG A 281 -3.09 7.00 -8.31
C ARG A 281 -2.38 7.68 -7.14
N LEU A 282 -2.85 7.47 -5.92
CA LEU A 282 -2.22 8.00 -4.72
C LEU A 282 -0.88 7.31 -4.43
N ALA A 283 -0.81 5.98 -4.60
CA ALA A 283 0.44 5.22 -4.45
C ALA A 283 1.48 5.66 -5.50
N GLU A 284 1.09 5.76 -6.77
CA GLU A 284 1.97 6.23 -7.85
C GLU A 284 2.46 7.67 -7.59
N MET A 285 1.60 8.55 -7.11
CA MET A 285 1.97 9.93 -6.76
C MET A 285 2.99 9.97 -5.62
N GLN A 286 2.79 9.20 -4.55
CA GLN A 286 3.75 9.13 -3.44
C GLN A 286 5.12 8.63 -3.90
N LEU A 287 5.16 7.56 -4.72
CA LEU A 287 6.40 7.03 -5.27
C LEU A 287 7.08 8.06 -6.18
N ARG A 288 6.33 8.69 -7.09
CA ARG A 288 6.86 9.73 -7.98
C ARG A 288 7.49 10.87 -7.19
N VAL A 289 6.75 11.43 -6.23
CA VAL A 289 7.24 12.54 -5.41
C VAL A 289 8.46 12.12 -4.60
N ALA A 290 8.46 10.94 -3.98
CA ALA A 290 9.62 10.43 -3.26
C ALA A 290 10.87 10.35 -4.18
N TRP A 291 10.74 9.79 -5.38
CA TRP A 291 11.84 9.69 -6.33
C TRP A 291 12.31 11.04 -6.87
N GLU A 292 11.39 11.96 -7.16
CA GLU A 292 11.73 13.33 -7.56
C GLU A 292 12.53 14.05 -6.46
N GLU A 293 12.16 13.88 -5.19
CA GLU A 293 12.87 14.50 -4.07
C GLU A 293 14.20 13.80 -3.73
N ILE A 294 14.31 12.49 -3.95
CA ILE A 294 15.57 11.73 -3.85
C ILE A 294 16.57 12.22 -4.89
N MET A 295 16.16 12.34 -6.17
CA MET A 295 17.05 12.76 -7.27
C MET A 295 17.59 14.19 -7.12
N LYS A 296 16.93 15.03 -6.31
CA LYS A 296 17.38 16.39 -5.98
C LYS A 296 18.41 16.45 -4.84
N ARG A 297 18.54 15.38 -4.04
CA ARG A 297 19.32 15.39 -2.79
C ARG A 297 20.49 14.43 -2.80
N PHE A 298 20.29 13.26 -3.39
CA PHE A 298 21.26 12.18 -3.30
C PHE A 298 21.73 11.76 -4.69
N ARG A 299 23.05 11.62 -4.82
CA ARG A 299 23.64 11.01 -6.02
C ARG A 299 23.24 9.55 -6.07
N THR A 300 23.34 8.87 -4.93
CA THR A 300 23.03 7.45 -4.78
C THR A 300 22.42 7.18 -3.40
N VAL A 301 21.37 6.36 -3.36
CA VAL A 301 20.94 5.66 -2.14
C VAL A 301 21.53 4.24 -2.23
N GLU A 302 22.70 4.03 -1.63
CA GLU A 302 23.47 2.78 -1.73
C GLU A 302 22.91 1.75 -0.74
N VAL A 303 22.56 0.56 -1.21
CA VAL A 303 22.26 -0.59 -0.35
C VAL A 303 23.57 -1.20 0.14
N VAL A 304 23.78 -1.21 1.46
CA VAL A 304 25.06 -1.61 2.09
C VAL A 304 24.94 -2.90 2.90
N GLY A 305 23.83 -3.62 2.78
CA GLY A 305 23.59 -4.89 3.45
C GLY A 305 22.39 -5.63 2.89
N GLU A 306 22.27 -6.91 3.25
CA GLU A 306 21.16 -7.76 2.81
C GLU A 306 19.81 -7.28 3.39
N PRO A 307 18.75 -7.21 2.57
CA PRO A 307 17.43 -6.85 3.07
C PRO A 307 16.82 -7.96 3.94
N VAL A 308 16.24 -7.57 5.07
CA VAL A 308 15.41 -8.47 5.87
C VAL A 308 13.99 -8.44 5.32
N ARG A 309 13.50 -9.57 4.81
CA ARG A 309 12.16 -9.66 4.20
C ARG A 309 11.06 -9.90 5.23
N VAL A 310 9.83 -9.52 4.87
CA VAL A 310 8.62 -9.92 5.58
C VAL A 310 8.35 -11.41 5.31
N LYS A 311 8.05 -12.18 6.35
CA LYS A 311 7.58 -13.57 6.22
C LYS A 311 6.08 -13.53 5.95
N SER A 312 5.68 -13.62 4.68
CA SER A 312 4.27 -13.65 4.29
C SER A 312 4.11 -14.29 2.90
N ASN A 313 3.00 -14.99 2.69
CA ASN A 313 2.58 -15.49 1.37
C ASN A 313 1.63 -14.52 0.63
N ILE A 314 1.30 -13.37 1.24
CA ILE A 314 0.48 -12.30 0.66
C ILE A 314 1.32 -11.06 0.40
N ILE A 315 2.14 -10.64 1.37
CA ILE A 315 2.92 -9.41 1.31
C ILE A 315 4.34 -9.72 0.83
N ARG A 316 4.73 -9.15 -0.31
CA ARG A 316 6.12 -9.11 -0.75
C ARG A 316 6.75 -7.83 -0.22
N GLY A 317 7.41 -7.93 0.92
CA GLY A 317 7.90 -6.74 1.62
C GLY A 317 9.22 -6.89 2.35
N TYR A 318 9.61 -5.80 2.99
CA TYR A 318 10.88 -5.63 3.71
C TYR A 318 10.62 -5.11 5.11
N ARG A 319 11.30 -5.70 6.10
CA ARG A 319 11.41 -5.19 7.47
C ARG A 319 12.60 -4.24 7.60
N GLU A 320 13.70 -4.56 6.92
CA GLU A 320 14.93 -3.76 6.96
C GLU A 320 15.58 -3.71 5.58
N LEU A 321 16.12 -2.54 5.23
CA LEU A 321 17.02 -2.36 4.11
C LEU A 321 18.13 -1.40 4.57
N PRO A 322 19.32 -1.93 4.93
CA PRO A 322 20.46 -1.11 5.32
C PRO A 322 20.97 -0.29 4.12
N VAL A 323 20.98 1.03 4.25
CA VAL A 323 21.44 1.93 3.19
C VAL A 323 22.37 3.01 3.72
N ARG A 324 23.15 3.59 2.80
CA ARG A 324 23.88 4.84 2.97
C ARG A 324 23.47 5.82 1.87
N VAL A 325 23.18 7.06 2.23
CA VAL A 325 22.90 8.12 1.24
C VAL A 325 24.16 8.93 0.94
N HIS A 326 24.40 9.16 -0.35
CA HIS A 326 25.52 9.94 -0.86
C HIS A 326 25.02 11.29 -1.39
N PRO A 327 25.57 12.42 -0.94
CA PRO A 327 25.12 13.74 -1.38
C PRO A 327 25.43 13.95 -2.88
N LEU A 328 24.76 14.93 -3.49
CA LEU A 328 24.95 15.26 -4.91
C LEU A 328 26.39 15.61 -5.28
#